data_AF-A0AAU4BIQ1-F1
#
_entry.id   AF-A0AAU4BIQ1-F1
#
_cell.length_a   1.000
_cell.length_b   1.000
_cell.length_c   1.000
_cell.angle_alpha   90.00
_cell.angle_beta   90.00
_cell.angle_gamma   90.00
#
_symmetry.space_group_name_H-M   'P 1'
#
loop_
_entity.id
_entity.type
_entity.pdbx_description
1 polymer ?
#
loop_
_entity_poly.entity_id
_entity_poly.type
_entity_poly.pdbx_seq_one_letter_code
_entity_poly.pdbx_strand_id
1 'polypeptide(L)'
;MPPQDKPRARITEIPDSAALGRTEPSEKGRTYNHGTLSAYTAGRCHCDYCRGAFSLYRAARRANGKDNPRPLRTRMTDCHIPDDWFRRNIWNPVIAAVGLDFRPTMRDLRHAHASWLLNGGADLQMVKERLGHASIATTERYLHTLLDADETALEALARTRNRSTNR
;
A
#
# COMPACT_ATOMS: atom_id res chain seq x y z
N MET A 1 27.81 11.84 2.49
CA MET A 1 27.58 10.82 1.44
C MET A 1 26.69 9.74 2.07
N PRO A 2 25.41 9.62 1.67
CA PRO A 2 24.53 8.59 2.24
C PRO A 2 25.08 7.20 1.91
N PRO A 3 24.93 6.20 2.80
CA PRO A 3 25.43 4.85 2.56
C PRO A 3 24.72 4.27 1.33
N GLN A 4 25.52 3.92 0.33
CA GLN A 4 25.07 3.26 -0.89
C GLN A 4 24.52 1.88 -0.50
N ASP A 5 23.19 1.69 -0.59
CA ASP A 5 22.54 0.40 -0.36
C ASP A 5 22.88 -0.52 -1.54
N LYS A 6 24.04 -1.19 -1.46
CA LYS A 6 24.44 -2.19 -2.45
C LYS A 6 23.39 -3.29 -2.46
N PRO A 7 22.97 -3.79 -3.65
CA PRO A 7 22.03 -4.89 -3.72
C PRO A 7 22.61 -6.06 -2.93
N ARG A 8 21.85 -6.49 -1.91
CA ARG A 8 22.29 -7.50 -0.96
C ARG A 8 22.50 -8.82 -1.70
N ALA A 9 23.75 -9.28 -1.77
CA ALA A 9 24.10 -10.49 -2.49
C ALA A 9 23.41 -11.71 -1.85
N ARG A 10 22.85 -12.60 -2.68
CA ARG A 10 22.29 -13.86 -2.21
C ARG A 10 23.45 -14.82 -1.93
N ILE A 11 23.81 -14.97 -0.67
CA ILE A 11 24.86 -15.88 -0.22
C ILE A 11 24.42 -17.33 -0.42
N THR A 12 25.12 -18.08 -1.27
CA THR A 12 24.87 -19.51 -1.56
C THR A 12 25.50 -20.42 -0.51
N GLU A 13 26.63 -20.00 0.07
CA GLU A 13 27.39 -20.77 1.06
C GLU A 13 27.85 -19.85 2.19
N ILE A 14 27.69 -20.29 3.43
CA ILE A 14 27.96 -19.47 4.61
C ILE A 14 29.32 -19.89 5.17
N PRO A 15 30.24 -18.94 5.37
CA PRO A 15 31.51 -19.20 6.06
C PRO A 15 31.28 -19.74 7.48
N ASP A 16 32.31 -20.34 8.08
CA ASP A 16 32.20 -20.83 9.45
C ASP A 16 31.73 -19.72 10.40
N SER A 17 30.65 -20.01 11.13
CA SER A 17 30.01 -19.10 12.09
C SER A 17 30.97 -18.58 13.17
N ALA A 18 32.01 -19.36 13.53
CA ALA A 18 33.02 -18.92 14.48
C ALA A 18 33.87 -17.74 13.95
N ALA A 19 34.06 -17.65 12.63
CA ALA A 19 34.84 -16.59 11.98
C ALA A 19 34.05 -15.29 11.77
N LEU A 20 32.71 -15.33 11.85
CA LEU A 20 31.83 -14.20 11.55
C LEU A 20 31.49 -13.30 12.76
N GLY A 21 31.97 -13.65 13.96
CA GLY A 21 31.69 -12.91 15.19
C GLY A 21 30.29 -13.13 15.75
N ARG A 22 29.91 -12.29 16.73
CA ARG A 22 28.67 -12.45 17.53
C ARG A 22 27.68 -11.31 17.30
N THR A 23 26.40 -11.62 17.36
CA THR A 23 25.31 -10.64 17.33
C THR A 23 25.33 -9.76 18.57
N GLU A 24 24.67 -8.61 18.46
CA GLU A 24 24.28 -7.81 19.62
C GLU A 24 23.43 -8.64 20.61
N PRO A 25 23.41 -8.28 21.90
CA PRO A 25 22.62 -8.96 22.90
C PRO A 25 21.12 -8.87 22.57
N SER A 26 20.44 -10.01 22.55
CA SER A 26 18.98 -10.07 22.48
C SER A 26 18.34 -9.49 23.76
N GLU A 27 17.02 -9.31 23.78
CA GLU A 27 16.25 -8.81 24.94
C GLU A 27 16.54 -9.56 26.26
N LYS A 28 16.98 -10.82 26.16
CA LYS A 28 17.38 -11.67 27.31
C LYS A 28 18.90 -11.68 27.59
N GLY A 29 19.65 -10.73 27.03
CA GLY A 29 21.11 -10.61 27.18
C GLY A 29 21.92 -11.70 26.47
N ARG A 30 21.30 -12.54 25.64
CA ARG A 30 21.97 -13.65 24.95
C ARG A 30 22.56 -13.18 23.62
N THR A 31 23.77 -13.63 23.32
CA THR A 31 24.46 -13.38 22.03
C THR A 31 24.62 -14.68 21.25
N TYR A 32 24.60 -14.60 19.92
CA TYR A 32 24.67 -15.74 19.01
C TYR A 32 25.73 -15.52 17.94
N ASN A 33 26.33 -16.58 17.40
CA ASN A 33 27.28 -16.44 16.30
C ASN A 33 26.53 -16.11 15.00
N HIS A 34 27.04 -15.14 14.23
CA HIS A 34 26.50 -14.82 12.91
C HIS A 34 26.58 -16.04 11.96
N GLY A 35 25.67 -16.09 10.97
CA GLY A 35 25.57 -17.24 10.07
C GLY A 35 24.87 -18.47 10.67
N THR A 36 24.29 -18.36 11.87
CA THR A 36 23.45 -19.41 12.48
C THR A 36 21.96 -19.08 12.41
N LEU A 37 21.11 -20.11 12.49
CA LEU A 37 19.64 -19.92 12.56
C LEU A 37 19.24 -19.16 13.83
N SER A 38 19.91 -19.42 14.95
CA SER A 38 19.65 -18.78 16.25
C SER A 38 19.95 -17.28 16.22
N ALA A 39 21.01 -16.85 15.51
CA ALA A 39 21.29 -15.43 15.31
C ALA A 39 20.16 -14.74 14.52
N TYR A 40 19.56 -15.41 13.53
CA TYR A 40 18.45 -14.84 12.76
C TYR A 40 17.14 -14.78 13.56
N THR A 41 16.77 -15.86 14.26
CA THR A 41 15.47 -15.95 14.95
C THR A 41 15.50 -15.35 16.35
N ALA A 42 16.40 -15.82 17.22
CA ALA A 42 16.49 -15.40 18.62
C ALA A 42 17.31 -14.11 18.80
N GLY A 43 18.36 -13.93 17.99
CA GLY A 43 19.17 -12.72 17.96
C GLY A 43 18.60 -11.58 17.11
N ARG A 44 17.49 -11.82 16.38
CA ARG A 44 16.86 -10.87 15.43
C ARG A 44 17.84 -10.18 14.47
N CYS A 45 18.95 -10.84 14.12
CA CYS A 45 19.94 -10.26 13.23
C CYS A 45 19.58 -10.52 11.75
N HIS A 46 19.57 -9.44 10.96
CA HIS A 46 19.24 -9.49 9.52
C HIS A 46 20.43 -9.12 8.63
N CYS A 47 21.68 -9.36 9.04
CA CYS A 47 22.83 -9.25 8.13
C CYS A 47 22.76 -10.30 7.00
N ASP A 48 23.58 -10.15 5.97
CA ASP A 48 23.54 -11.03 4.80
C ASP A 48 23.83 -12.49 5.16
N TYR A 49 24.78 -12.75 6.08
CA TYR A 49 25.10 -14.10 6.56
C TYR A 49 23.96 -14.77 7.33
N CYS A 50 23.30 -14.05 8.24
CA CYS A 50 22.16 -14.58 9.01
C CYS A 50 20.93 -14.82 8.10
N ARG A 51 20.69 -13.95 7.11
CA ARG A 51 19.67 -14.18 6.08
C ARG A 51 20.03 -15.35 5.17
N GLY A 52 21.30 -15.52 4.82
CA GLY A 52 21.82 -16.70 4.14
C GLY A 52 21.51 -17.98 4.92
N ALA A 53 21.79 -17.99 6.23
CA ALA A 53 21.53 -19.14 7.12
C ALA A 53 20.06 -19.54 7.13
N PHE A 54 19.18 -18.57 7.27
CA PHE A 54 17.74 -18.80 7.23
C PHE A 54 17.28 -19.28 5.83
N SER A 55 17.85 -18.74 4.76
CA SER A 55 17.56 -19.15 3.39
C SER A 55 17.95 -20.61 3.13
N LEU A 56 19.17 -21.01 3.51
CA LEU A 56 19.64 -22.39 3.41
C LEU A 56 18.80 -23.35 4.26
N TYR A 57 18.48 -22.96 5.50
CA TYR A 57 17.56 -23.71 6.35
C TYR A 57 16.20 -23.94 5.68
N ARG A 58 15.56 -22.89 5.12
CA ARG A 58 14.29 -23.04 4.40
C ARG A 58 14.42 -23.88 3.13
N ALA A 59 15.51 -23.75 2.38
CA ALA A 59 15.76 -24.58 1.21
C ALA A 59 15.85 -26.07 1.57
N ALA A 60 16.61 -26.40 2.63
CA ALA A 60 16.69 -27.76 3.15
C ALA A 60 15.32 -28.29 3.62
N ARG A 61 14.50 -27.46 4.26
CA ARG A 61 13.14 -27.85 4.64
C ARG A 61 12.22 -28.14 3.46
N ARG A 62 12.33 -27.37 2.36
CA ARG A 62 11.59 -27.63 1.12
C ARG A 62 12.01 -28.95 0.49
N ALA A 63 13.31 -29.20 0.42
CA ALA A 63 13.85 -30.47 -0.08
C ALA A 63 13.31 -31.67 0.73
N ASN A 64 13.13 -31.49 2.05
CA ASN A 64 12.54 -32.50 2.93
C ASN A 64 10.99 -32.51 2.95
N GLY A 65 10.31 -31.75 2.08
CA GLY A 65 8.84 -31.69 2.01
C GLY A 65 8.15 -31.08 3.24
N LYS A 66 8.89 -30.44 4.15
CA LYS A 66 8.37 -29.82 5.40
C LYS A 66 8.10 -28.31 5.28
N ASP A 67 8.15 -27.77 4.06
CA ASP A 67 7.82 -26.39 3.72
C ASP A 67 6.96 -26.44 2.46
N ASN A 68 5.73 -25.92 2.52
CA ASN A 68 4.87 -25.78 1.33
C ASN A 68 5.37 -24.56 0.55
N PRO A 69 6.09 -24.72 -0.58
CA PRO A 69 6.49 -23.55 -1.36
C PRO A 69 5.23 -22.81 -1.79
N ARG A 70 5.23 -21.48 -1.66
CA ARG A 70 4.17 -20.66 -2.25
C ARG A 70 4.17 -20.99 -3.75
N PRO A 71 3.06 -21.49 -4.32
CA PRO A 71 3.04 -21.90 -5.72
C PRO A 71 3.44 -20.71 -6.60
N LEU A 72 4.36 -20.93 -7.53
CA LEU A 72 4.67 -19.95 -8.57
C LEU A 72 3.37 -19.70 -9.35
N ARG A 73 2.98 -18.43 -9.49
CA ARG A 73 1.79 -18.07 -10.27
C ARG A 73 2.03 -18.46 -11.73
N THR A 74 1.24 -19.39 -12.26
CA THR A 74 1.50 -20.10 -13.53
C THR A 74 0.63 -19.67 -14.72
N ARG A 75 -0.23 -18.64 -14.66
CA ARG A 75 -1.06 -18.27 -15.84
C ARG A 75 -1.25 -16.77 -16.09
N MET A 76 -1.31 -16.45 -17.40
CA MET A 76 -1.85 -15.23 -18.03
C MET A 76 -3.14 -14.83 -17.32
N THR A 77 -3.20 -13.57 -16.88
CA THR A 77 -4.37 -13.05 -16.19
C THR A 77 -5.56 -12.95 -17.14
N ASP A 78 -6.73 -13.37 -16.66
CA ASP A 78 -8.00 -13.46 -17.36
C ASP A 78 -8.53 -12.07 -17.78
N CYS A 79 -7.89 -11.45 -18.78
CA CYS A 79 -8.15 -10.07 -19.22
C CYS A 79 -8.00 -9.01 -18.11
N HIS A 80 -7.57 -9.39 -16.91
CA HIS A 80 -7.37 -8.50 -15.77
C HIS A 80 -5.93 -8.00 -15.77
N ILE A 81 -5.77 -6.68 -15.74
CA ILE A 81 -4.47 -6.05 -15.61
C ILE A 81 -4.02 -6.20 -14.15
N PRO A 82 -2.86 -6.85 -13.87
CA PRO A 82 -2.37 -6.95 -12.50
C PRO A 82 -2.12 -5.57 -11.91
N ASP A 83 -2.58 -5.32 -10.67
CA ASP A 83 -2.43 -4.01 -10.00
C ASP A 83 -0.97 -3.52 -10.00
N ASP A 84 -0.02 -4.40 -9.67
CA ASP A 84 1.40 -4.05 -9.66
C ASP A 84 1.96 -3.74 -11.05
N TRP A 85 1.48 -4.44 -12.09
CA TRP A 85 1.85 -4.14 -13.47
C TRP A 85 1.29 -2.78 -13.89
N PHE A 86 0.00 -2.53 -13.64
CA PHE A 86 -0.65 -1.25 -13.96
C PHE A 86 0.07 -0.09 -13.26
N ARG A 87 0.36 -0.27 -11.97
CA ARG A 87 1.01 0.75 -11.15
C ARG A 87 2.40 1.10 -11.67
N ARG A 88 3.20 0.09 -12.05
CA ARG A 88 4.58 0.31 -12.53
C ARG A 88 4.65 0.82 -13.96
N ASN A 89 3.82 0.28 -14.85
CA ASN A 89 3.96 0.53 -16.29
C ASN A 89 3.08 1.68 -16.78
N ILE A 90 1.98 2.00 -16.09
CA ILE A 90 1.03 3.04 -16.51
C ILE A 90 0.98 4.17 -15.49
N TRP A 91 0.65 3.87 -14.22
CA TRP A 91 0.40 4.90 -13.21
C TRP A 91 1.63 5.74 -12.87
N ASN A 92 2.72 5.10 -12.45
CA ASN A 92 3.92 5.83 -12.01
C ASN A 92 4.55 6.68 -13.13
N PRO A 93 4.64 6.22 -14.40
CA PRO A 93 5.11 7.05 -15.50
C PRO A 93 4.23 8.29 -15.74
N VAL A 94 2.89 8.12 -15.71
CA VAL A 94 1.95 9.24 -15.89
C VAL A 94 2.13 10.28 -14.78
N ILE A 95 2.16 9.85 -13.52
CA ILE A 95 2.34 10.78 -12.39
C ILE A 95 3.69 11.50 -12.46
N ALA A 96 4.76 10.81 -12.86
CA ALA A 96 6.06 11.43 -13.07
C ALA A 96 6.05 12.48 -14.20
N ALA A 97 5.28 12.24 -15.27
CA ALA A 97 5.16 13.16 -16.40
C ALA A 97 4.32 14.42 -16.08
N VAL A 98 3.28 14.29 -15.24
CA VAL A 98 2.40 15.42 -14.87
C VAL A 98 3.10 16.39 -13.91
N GLY A 99 4.04 15.91 -13.09
CA GLY A 99 4.83 16.78 -12.19
C GLY A 99 4.03 17.33 -11.01
N LEU A 100 3.12 16.55 -10.44
CA LEU A 100 2.37 16.94 -9.24
C LEU A 100 3.27 16.91 -7.99
N ASP A 101 3.05 17.85 -7.07
CA ASP A 101 3.75 17.93 -5.77
C ASP A 101 3.41 16.79 -4.81
N PHE A 102 2.34 16.05 -5.11
CA PHE A 102 1.88 14.91 -4.34
C PHE A 102 1.65 13.70 -5.25
N ARG A 103 1.62 12.51 -4.67
CA ARG A 103 1.39 11.26 -5.40
C ARG A 103 -0.06 10.79 -5.20
N PRO A 104 -0.99 11.11 -6.12
CA PRO A 104 -2.35 10.61 -6.01
C PRO A 104 -2.36 9.08 -6.16
N THR A 105 -3.34 8.47 -5.50
CA THR A 105 -3.71 7.07 -5.64
C THR A 105 -5.04 6.93 -6.38
N MET A 106 -5.38 5.72 -6.83
CA MET A 106 -6.70 5.44 -7.43
C MET A 106 -7.86 5.76 -6.49
N ARG A 107 -7.63 5.64 -5.18
CA ARG A 107 -8.61 6.03 -4.18
C ARG A 107 -8.84 7.55 -4.18
N ASP A 108 -7.78 8.34 -4.37
CA ASP A 108 -7.89 9.80 -4.40
C ASP A 108 -8.61 10.29 -5.67
N LEU A 109 -8.41 9.61 -6.81
CA LEU A 109 -9.22 9.84 -8.01
C LEU A 109 -10.70 9.53 -7.79
N ARG A 110 -11.01 8.41 -7.11
CA ARG A 110 -12.38 8.10 -6.71
C ARG A 110 -12.94 9.18 -5.78
N HIS A 111 -12.10 9.72 -4.88
CA HIS A 111 -12.54 10.79 -3.99
C HIS A 111 -12.85 12.07 -4.76
N ALA A 112 -11.97 12.48 -5.67
CA ALA A 112 -12.18 13.67 -6.52
C ALA A 112 -13.47 13.56 -7.36
N HIS A 113 -13.73 12.40 -7.96
CA HIS A 113 -14.95 12.15 -8.72
C HIS A 113 -16.22 12.33 -7.87
N ALA A 114 -16.23 11.82 -6.64
CA ALA A 114 -17.35 11.96 -5.73
C ALA A 114 -17.57 13.43 -5.31
N SER A 115 -16.49 14.13 -4.96
CA SER A 115 -16.54 15.55 -4.61
C SER A 115 -17.05 16.42 -5.77
N TRP A 116 -16.64 16.16 -7.01
CA TRP A 116 -17.14 16.89 -8.17
C TRP A 116 -18.62 16.66 -8.44
N LEU A 117 -19.12 15.45 -8.25
CA LEU A 117 -20.55 15.17 -8.39
C LEU A 117 -21.38 15.93 -7.36
N LEU A 118 -20.96 15.89 -6.09
CA LEU A 118 -21.65 16.61 -5.02
C LEU A 118 -21.59 18.13 -5.25
N ASN A 119 -20.43 18.66 -5.66
CA ASN A 119 -20.30 20.08 -5.98
C ASN A 119 -21.15 20.49 -7.19
N GLY A 120 -21.39 19.57 -8.13
CA GLY A 120 -22.32 19.75 -9.24
C GLY A 120 -23.81 19.65 -8.85
N GLY A 121 -24.11 19.49 -7.56
CA GLY A 121 -25.49 19.36 -7.04
C GLY A 121 -26.08 17.96 -7.19
N ALA A 122 -25.27 16.93 -7.45
CA ALA A 122 -25.77 15.57 -7.45
C ALA A 122 -26.15 15.13 -6.04
N ASP A 123 -27.27 14.42 -5.93
CA ASP A 123 -27.73 13.90 -4.65
C ASP A 123 -26.80 12.81 -4.09
N LEU A 124 -26.68 12.74 -2.77
CA LEU A 124 -25.79 11.82 -2.07
C LEU A 124 -26.16 10.35 -2.33
N GLN A 125 -27.44 10.05 -2.45
CA GLN A 125 -27.92 8.71 -2.80
C GLN A 125 -27.49 8.34 -4.22
N MET A 126 -27.57 9.27 -5.17
CA MET A 126 -27.13 9.05 -6.54
C MET A 126 -25.60 8.84 -6.62
N VAL A 127 -24.82 9.58 -5.83
CA VAL A 127 -23.37 9.37 -5.73
C VAL A 127 -23.03 8.00 -5.13
N LYS A 128 -23.74 7.58 -4.07
CA LYS A 128 -23.58 6.26 -3.45
C LYS A 128 -23.81 5.14 -4.48
N GLU A 129 -24.91 5.21 -5.22
CA GLU A 129 -25.26 4.21 -6.25
C GLU A 129 -24.23 4.17 -7.36
N ARG A 130 -23.79 5.33 -7.86
CA ARG A 130 -22.78 5.42 -8.91
C ARG A 130 -21.41 4.87 -8.49
N LEU A 131 -21.05 5.03 -7.22
CA LEU A 131 -19.81 4.47 -6.67
C LEU A 131 -19.93 3.00 -6.26
N GLY A 132 -21.14 2.44 -6.24
CA GLY A 132 -21.41 1.07 -5.82
C GLY A 132 -21.22 0.85 -4.32
N HIS A 133 -21.45 1.88 -3.50
CA HIS A 133 -21.31 1.77 -2.05
C HIS A 133 -22.49 1.04 -1.42
N ALA A 134 -22.22 0.06 -0.57
CA ALA A 134 -23.27 -0.69 0.14
C ALA A 134 -24.05 0.18 1.15
N SER A 135 -23.38 1.18 1.75
CA SER A 135 -23.97 2.07 2.76
C SER A 135 -23.80 3.53 2.38
N ILE A 136 -24.73 4.38 2.85
CA ILE A 136 -24.63 5.82 2.66
C ILE A 136 -23.52 6.44 3.53
N ALA A 137 -23.23 5.84 4.69
CA ALA A 137 -22.19 6.30 5.62
C ALA A 137 -20.79 6.34 4.99
N THR A 138 -20.48 5.45 4.05
CA THR A 138 -19.19 5.51 3.31
C THR A 138 -19.13 6.67 2.32
N THR A 139 -20.28 7.21 1.93
CA THR A 139 -20.43 8.34 0.99
C THR A 139 -20.55 9.67 1.74
N GLU A 140 -21.06 9.68 2.98
CA GLU A 140 -21.06 10.86 3.88
C GLU A 140 -19.66 11.42 4.09
N ARG A 141 -18.63 10.56 3.99
CA ARG A 141 -17.22 10.99 3.99
C ARG A 141 -16.93 12.02 2.90
N TYR A 142 -17.75 12.25 1.89
CA TYR A 142 -17.52 13.29 0.87
C TYR A 142 -18.15 14.63 1.19
N LEU A 143 -19.10 14.68 2.12
CA LEU A 143 -19.84 15.90 2.44
C LEU A 143 -18.95 17.01 2.99
N HIS A 144 -17.87 16.68 3.71
CA HIS A 144 -16.92 17.66 4.23
C HIS A 144 -16.20 18.49 3.14
N THR A 145 -16.30 18.08 1.86
CA THR A 145 -15.73 18.85 0.74
C THR A 145 -16.67 19.93 0.20
N LEU A 146 -17.92 19.97 0.66
CA LEU A 146 -18.89 21.01 0.34
C LEU A 146 -18.77 22.15 1.36
N LEU A 147 -17.72 22.97 1.25
CA LEU A 147 -17.54 24.13 2.14
C LEU A 147 -18.64 25.20 1.94
N ASP A 148 -19.29 25.22 0.77
CA ASP A 148 -20.28 26.23 0.37
C ASP A 148 -21.71 25.68 0.19
N ALA A 149 -21.98 24.45 0.67
CA ALA A 149 -23.32 23.85 0.53
C ALA A 149 -24.40 24.67 1.23
N ASP A 150 -24.09 25.24 2.40
CA ASP A 150 -25.04 26.05 3.17
C ASP A 150 -25.39 27.34 2.44
N GLU A 151 -24.40 28.06 1.89
CA GLU A 151 -24.63 29.26 1.08
C GLU A 151 -25.44 28.95 -0.18
N THR A 152 -25.12 27.85 -0.86
CA THR A 152 -25.87 27.40 -2.05
C THR A 152 -27.32 27.06 -1.70
N ALA A 153 -27.56 26.45 -0.54
CA ALA A 153 -28.91 26.15 -0.05
C ALA A 153 -29.69 27.42 0.31
N LEU A 154 -29.03 28.40 0.94
CA LEU A 154 -29.61 29.71 1.24
C LEU A 154 -29.98 30.47 -0.05
N GLU A 155 -29.13 30.45 -1.06
CA GLU A 155 -29.43 31.05 -2.37
C GLU A 155 -30.61 30.37 -3.08
N ALA A 156 -30.72 29.04 -3.00
CA ALA A 156 -31.85 28.30 -3.54
C ALA A 156 -33.16 28.66 -2.81
N LEU A 157 -33.12 28.76 -1.48
CA LEU A 157 -34.25 29.21 -0.68
C LEU A 157 -34.65 30.65 -1.04
N ALA A 158 -33.69 31.55 -1.16
CA ALA A 158 -33.91 32.95 -1.53
C ALA A 158 -34.61 33.08 -2.89
N ARG A 159 -34.17 32.30 -3.90
CA ARG A 159 -34.83 32.23 -5.22
C ARG A 159 -36.29 31.77 -5.11
N THR A 160 -36.55 30.76 -4.29
CA THR A 160 -37.90 30.20 -4.13
C THR A 160 -38.83 31.18 -3.40
N ARG A 161 -38.32 31.85 -2.36
CA ARG A 161 -39.05 32.86 -1.59
C ARG A 161 -39.35 34.10 -2.41
N ASN A 162 -38.39 34.61 -3.19
CA ASN A 162 -38.61 35.81 -4.01
C ASN A 162 -39.61 35.56 -5.16
N ARG A 163 -39.76 34.30 -5.61
CA ARG A 163 -40.76 33.91 -6.61
C ARG A 163 -42.19 33.98 -6.08
N SER A 164 -42.41 33.79 -4.77
CA SER A 164 -43.75 33.89 -4.17
C SER A 164 -44.15 35.32 -3.80
N THR A 165 -43.19 36.23 -3.65
CA THR A 165 -43.45 37.64 -3.30
C THR A 165 -43.78 38.51 -4.50
N ASN A 166 -43.49 38.04 -5.72
CA ASN A 166 -43.66 38.78 -6.97
C ASN A 166 -44.93 38.34 -7.75
N ARG A 167 -45.91 37.79 -7.04
CA ARG A 167 -47.20 37.29 -7.56
C ARG A 167 -48.32 37.90 -6.75
#